data_AF-A0A518XJ94-F1
#
_entry.id   AF-A0A518XJ94-F1
#
_cell.length_a   1.000
_cell.length_b   1.000
_cell.length_c   1.000
_cell.angle_alpha   90.00
_cell.angle_beta   90.00
_cell.angle_gamma   90.00
#
_symmetry.space_group_name_H-M   'P 1'
#
loop_
_entity.id
_entity.type
_entity.pdbx_description
1 polymer ?
#
loop_
_entity_poly.entity_id
_entity_poly.type
_entity_poly.pdbx_seq_one_letter_code
_entity_poly.pdbx_strand_id
1 'polypeptide(L)'
;MIKGIGLQNRELNLSASGRVVNSPAINRAAQNNLTAEASSKVTFSESTEAIAAIYNITPVRHAAGSQVNAALQSQALDALHAKGVGMNGIGSALLSTLASQRADSVISIPASDAGSSDTRSAIALDITTQSGVSVSLQMTRQSKGVEIELKTAQGKLSDDEAQAISQLSGALQKTLDGLDDGNGHVDIGDLLAFNTQQLKSIDLKTDLRSGDTVLQSLNLHADDQSRWLAFHNADASFRLTTDMRHLSQTGSAAQQQSALAQWSDKFDKAAQRGQDDRAALGLFKAGFTQLNSTRAATGQKPEAPQAITVGANAAKAGAISGLADFSAIYQQTARASNPMKPEEEDTFGLTLAQQSSQQQNGDQQTLTQDGVFTFNASFHTALSPGQPLALTEQKSSQNYQYHQIHDEERTSTTVTQDDKGNLSAQFSQQLKQHESVKTYQLAKLIDSMDTPHSESHTGSRRYAPAGYLKDVN
;
A
#
# COMPACT_ATOMS: atom_id res chain seq x y z
N MET A 1 8.02 -5.86 -22.94
CA MET A 1 8.97 -4.75 -22.64
C MET A 1 8.34 -3.77 -21.68
N ILE A 2 9.00 -3.56 -20.54
CA ILE A 2 8.57 -2.68 -19.45
C ILE A 2 8.96 -1.25 -19.85
N LYS A 3 7.98 -0.37 -20.08
CA LYS A 3 8.24 1.04 -20.41
C LYS A 3 8.32 1.84 -19.10
N GLY A 4 9.37 2.66 -18.97
CA GLY A 4 9.61 3.50 -17.80
C GLY A 4 8.57 4.61 -17.65
N ILE A 5 8.41 5.08 -16.42
CA ILE A 5 7.54 6.20 -16.06
C ILE A 5 8.21 7.47 -16.60
N GLY A 6 7.59 8.09 -17.62
CA GLY A 6 8.12 9.28 -18.32
C GLY A 6 8.30 9.13 -19.84
N LEU A 7 8.23 7.92 -20.39
CA LEU A 7 8.29 7.69 -21.84
C LEU A 7 6.88 7.49 -22.41
N GLN A 8 6.15 8.60 -22.63
CA GLN A 8 4.93 8.52 -23.44
C GLN A 8 5.25 8.18 -24.90
N ASN A 9 4.73 7.03 -25.33
CA ASN A 9 4.38 6.60 -26.69
C ASN A 9 5.40 6.77 -27.82
N ARG A 10 5.94 5.64 -28.30
CA ARG A 10 5.82 5.22 -29.70
C ARG A 10 5.88 3.70 -29.81
N GLU A 11 5.03 3.16 -30.68
CA GLU A 11 5.17 1.81 -31.22
C GLU A 11 6.42 1.78 -32.10
N LEU A 12 7.28 0.78 -31.92
CA LEU A 12 8.36 0.49 -32.85
C LEU A 12 8.20 -0.96 -33.30
N ASN A 13 7.74 -1.06 -34.54
CA ASN A 13 7.80 -2.28 -35.35
C ASN A 13 9.23 -2.84 -35.31
N LEU A 14 9.31 -4.14 -34.99
CA LEU A 14 10.51 -4.95 -35.12
C LEU A 14 10.92 -5.01 -36.60
N SER A 15 12.00 -4.33 -36.97
CA SER A 15 12.80 -4.67 -38.14
C SER A 15 14.17 -3.99 -38.09
N ALA A 16 15.19 -4.83 -38.29
CA ALA A 16 16.55 -4.52 -38.73
C ALA A 16 17.60 -4.07 -37.70
N SER A 17 18.72 -4.79 -37.82
CA SER A 17 20.02 -4.66 -37.16
C SER A 17 20.53 -3.22 -37.08
N GLY A 18 21.02 -2.83 -35.90
CA GLY A 18 21.54 -1.49 -35.64
C GLY A 18 22.77 -1.50 -34.72
N ARG A 19 23.93 -1.49 -35.37
CA ARG A 19 25.31 -1.19 -34.93
C ARG A 19 25.45 -0.44 -33.58
N VAL A 20 26.23 -1.03 -32.66
CA VAL A 20 26.74 -0.40 -31.44
C VAL A 20 27.68 0.75 -31.81
N VAL A 21 27.40 1.96 -31.32
CA VAL A 21 28.33 3.09 -31.37
C VAL A 21 28.74 3.40 -29.94
N ASN A 22 29.95 2.98 -29.56
CA ASN A 22 30.59 3.43 -28.32
C ASN A 22 31.11 4.86 -28.54
N SER A 23 30.53 5.85 -27.86
CA SER A 23 31.11 7.18 -27.74
C SER A 23 31.73 7.36 -26.34
N PRO A 24 33.04 7.67 -26.23
CA PRO A 24 33.70 7.83 -24.94
C PRO A 24 33.63 9.30 -24.51
N ALA A 25 32.53 9.70 -23.88
CA ALA A 25 32.43 10.91 -23.04
C ALA A 25 31.03 10.99 -22.42
N ILE A 26 30.75 10.23 -21.37
CA ILE A 26 29.55 10.44 -20.54
C ILE A 26 30.04 10.79 -19.14
N ASN A 27 29.87 12.06 -18.79
CA ASN A 27 29.88 12.58 -17.43
C ASN A 27 29.14 11.62 -16.51
N ARG A 28 29.72 11.28 -15.35
CA ARG A 28 29.13 10.44 -14.29
C ARG A 28 27.60 10.48 -14.32
N ALA A 29 26.96 9.50 -14.95
CA ALA A 29 25.58 9.21 -14.64
C ALA A 29 25.62 8.83 -13.16
N ALA A 30 24.97 9.62 -12.30
CA ALA A 30 24.78 9.24 -10.92
C ALA A 30 24.15 7.84 -10.96
N GLN A 31 24.89 6.82 -10.53
CA GLN A 31 24.32 5.50 -10.37
C GLN A 31 23.23 5.65 -9.32
N ASN A 32 21.98 5.37 -9.71
CA ASN A 32 20.88 5.30 -8.78
C ASN A 32 21.16 4.15 -7.80
N ASN A 33 21.58 4.52 -6.59
CA ASN A 33 21.92 3.63 -5.49
C ASN A 33 20.75 3.42 -4.52
N LEU A 34 19.53 3.85 -4.89
CA LEU A 34 18.34 3.64 -4.09
C LEU A 34 18.14 2.14 -3.84
N THR A 35 18.04 1.76 -2.58
CA THR A 35 17.62 0.44 -2.15
C THR A 35 16.15 0.52 -1.73
N ALA A 36 15.33 -0.39 -2.25
CA ALA A 36 13.99 -0.57 -1.72
C ALA A 36 14.12 -1.50 -0.51
N GLU A 37 14.35 -0.91 0.67
CA GLU A 37 14.32 -1.63 1.93
C GLU A 37 12.91 -1.62 2.52
N ALA A 38 12.60 -2.67 3.28
CA ALA A 38 11.40 -2.69 4.09
C ALA A 38 11.44 -1.53 5.10
N SER A 39 10.40 -0.71 5.13
CA SER A 39 10.28 0.30 6.17
C SER A 39 10.22 -0.40 7.54
N SER A 40 11.24 -0.21 8.38
CA SER A 40 11.27 -0.72 9.76
C SER A 40 10.22 -0.06 10.65
N LYS A 41 9.62 1.05 10.18
CA LYS A 41 8.48 1.71 10.82
C LYS A 41 7.19 0.91 10.73
N VAL A 42 7.07 -0.02 9.77
CA VAL A 42 5.80 -0.69 9.44
C VAL A 42 5.82 -2.13 9.94
N THR A 43 4.96 -2.41 10.91
CA THR A 43 4.74 -3.74 11.50
C THR A 43 3.33 -4.23 11.20
N PHE A 44 3.15 -5.54 11.11
CA PHE A 44 1.81 -6.13 11.03
C PHE A 44 1.09 -6.03 12.38
N SER A 45 -0.23 -5.85 12.37
CA SER A 45 -1.00 -5.52 13.58
C SER A 45 -0.98 -6.64 14.62
N GLU A 46 -0.96 -7.91 14.20
CA GLU A 46 -0.83 -9.09 15.05
C GLU A 46 0.46 -9.12 15.87
N SER A 47 1.48 -8.37 15.44
CA SER A 47 2.76 -8.23 16.14
C SER A 47 2.80 -7.03 17.09
N THR A 48 1.68 -6.33 17.31
CA THR A 48 1.64 -5.11 18.12
C THR A 48 1.14 -5.37 19.55
N GLU A 49 1.69 -4.61 20.51
CA GLU A 49 1.25 -4.64 21.90
C GLU A 49 -0.21 -4.21 22.07
N ALA A 50 -0.71 -3.30 21.22
CA ALA A 50 -2.10 -2.85 21.26
C ALA A 50 -3.10 -3.99 21.00
N ILE A 51 -2.87 -4.80 19.96
CA ILE A 51 -3.72 -5.97 19.67
C ILE A 51 -3.56 -7.04 20.76
N ALA A 52 -2.34 -7.28 21.24
CA ALA A 52 -2.11 -8.21 22.34
C ALA A 52 -2.86 -7.80 23.62
N ALA A 53 -2.86 -6.50 23.95
CA ALA A 53 -3.59 -5.97 25.10
C ALA A 53 -5.11 -6.12 24.94
N ILE A 54 -5.66 -5.88 23.75
CA ILE A 54 -7.09 -6.05 23.47
C ILE A 54 -7.54 -7.51 23.65
N TYR A 55 -6.72 -8.48 23.25
CA TYR A 55 -7.05 -9.89 23.48
C TYR A 55 -6.97 -10.34 24.95
N ASN A 56 -6.30 -9.57 25.82
CA ASN A 56 -6.30 -9.84 27.26
C ASN A 56 -7.55 -9.31 27.96
N ILE A 57 -8.38 -8.51 27.28
CA ILE A 57 -9.66 -8.07 27.80
C ILE A 57 -10.59 -9.28 27.93
N THR A 58 -11.14 -9.48 29.13
CA THR A 58 -12.16 -10.50 29.37
C THR A 58 -13.51 -9.81 29.47
N PRO A 59 -14.44 -10.04 28.53
CA PRO A 59 -15.78 -9.46 28.61
C PRO A 59 -16.45 -9.83 29.94
N VAL A 60 -16.75 -8.83 30.77
CA VAL A 60 -17.48 -9.01 32.03
C VAL A 60 -18.86 -8.38 31.89
N ARG A 61 -19.87 -8.97 32.53
CA ARG A 61 -21.19 -8.36 32.62
C ARG A 61 -21.09 -7.07 33.46
N HIS A 62 -21.10 -5.91 32.82
CA HIS A 62 -21.24 -4.63 33.53
C HIS A 62 -22.70 -4.35 33.85
N ALA A 63 -22.97 -3.74 35.01
CA ALA A 63 -24.25 -3.07 35.23
C ALA A 63 -24.35 -1.94 34.20
N ALA A 64 -25.45 -1.87 33.44
CA ALA A 64 -25.62 -0.91 32.37
C ALA A 64 -25.28 0.51 32.86
N GLY A 65 -24.14 1.04 32.41
CA GLY A 65 -23.84 2.46 32.54
C GLY A 65 -24.96 3.22 31.85
N SER A 66 -25.53 4.22 32.52
CA SER A 66 -26.78 4.90 32.22
C SER A 66 -26.80 5.72 30.91
N GLN A 67 -25.92 5.45 29.94
CA GLN A 67 -25.73 6.24 28.72
C GLN A 67 -25.75 5.44 27.41
N VAL A 68 -25.85 4.11 27.43
CA VAL A 68 -25.92 3.32 26.18
C VAL A 68 -27.36 3.24 25.67
N ASN A 69 -27.65 3.88 24.53
CA ASN A 69 -28.95 3.80 23.86
C ASN A 69 -29.28 2.34 23.47
N ALA A 70 -30.56 1.95 23.52
CA ALA A 70 -31.06 0.63 23.13
C ALA A 70 -30.59 0.18 21.73
N ALA A 71 -30.42 1.11 20.79
CA ALA A 71 -29.88 0.81 19.46
C ALA A 71 -28.43 0.26 19.52
N LEU A 72 -27.56 0.88 20.32
CA LEU A 72 -26.17 0.42 20.51
C LEU A 72 -26.13 -0.94 21.23
N GLN A 73 -27.05 -1.18 22.17
CA GLN A 73 -27.16 -2.50 22.82
C GLN A 73 -27.57 -3.59 21.83
N SER A 74 -28.49 -3.30 20.92
CA SER A 74 -28.89 -4.24 19.85
C SER A 74 -27.72 -4.54 18.91
N GLN A 75 -27.00 -3.51 18.45
CA GLN A 75 -25.84 -3.71 17.56
C GLN A 75 -24.71 -4.50 18.25
N ALA A 76 -24.47 -4.26 19.54
CA ALA A 76 -23.51 -5.03 20.32
C ALA A 76 -23.92 -6.50 20.45
N LEU A 77 -25.22 -6.79 20.54
CA LEU A 77 -25.72 -8.18 20.60
C LEU A 77 -25.48 -8.89 19.26
N ASP A 78 -25.78 -8.21 18.15
CA ASP A 78 -25.52 -8.73 16.81
C ASP A 78 -24.01 -8.93 16.55
N ALA A 79 -23.15 -8.11 17.16
CA ALA A 79 -21.70 -8.25 17.07
C ALA A 79 -21.17 -9.59 17.61
N LEU A 80 -21.91 -10.27 18.51
CA LEU A 80 -21.57 -11.64 18.95
C LEU A 80 -21.52 -12.63 17.78
N HIS A 81 -22.36 -12.40 16.77
CA HIS A 81 -22.52 -13.27 15.60
C HIS A 81 -21.69 -12.81 14.39
N ALA A 82 -20.96 -11.71 14.52
CA ALA A 82 -20.08 -11.23 13.45
C ALA A 82 -18.98 -12.24 13.15
N LYS A 83 -18.67 -12.43 11.87
CA LYS A 83 -17.63 -13.36 11.41
C LYS A 83 -16.28 -12.69 11.19
N GLY A 84 -16.29 -11.44 10.77
CA GLY A 84 -15.10 -10.63 10.52
C GLY A 84 -14.78 -9.65 11.66
N VAL A 85 -14.06 -8.59 11.35
CA VAL A 85 -13.66 -7.53 12.29
C VAL A 85 -14.76 -6.49 12.50
N GLY A 86 -15.68 -6.26 11.56
CA GLY A 86 -16.59 -5.12 11.56
C GLY A 86 -17.64 -5.04 12.69
N MET A 87 -17.87 -6.13 13.43
CA MET A 87 -18.74 -6.17 14.62
C MET A 87 -20.10 -5.47 14.45
N ASN A 88 -20.74 -5.68 13.29
CA ASN A 88 -22.04 -5.08 12.93
C ASN A 88 -22.09 -3.53 13.04
N GLY A 89 -20.95 -2.88 12.81
CA GLY A 89 -20.83 -1.43 12.70
C GLY A 89 -20.99 -0.64 13.99
N ILE A 90 -20.89 -1.30 15.15
CA ILE A 90 -21.00 -0.62 16.44
C ILE A 90 -19.90 0.42 16.69
N GLY A 91 -18.68 0.18 16.19
CA GLY A 91 -17.59 1.15 16.28
C GLY A 91 -17.91 2.46 15.54
N SER A 92 -18.46 2.34 14.33
CA SER A 92 -18.94 3.48 13.55
C SER A 92 -20.05 4.23 14.27
N ALA A 93 -21.04 3.50 14.80
CA ALA A 93 -22.14 4.10 15.56
C ALA A 93 -21.62 4.88 16.78
N LEU A 94 -20.68 4.33 17.54
CA LEU A 94 -20.08 5.02 18.69
C LEU A 94 -19.33 6.29 18.28
N LEU A 95 -18.47 6.25 17.26
CA LEU A 95 -17.80 7.46 16.77
C LEU A 95 -18.80 8.53 16.32
N SER A 96 -19.91 8.13 15.68
CA SER A 96 -20.92 9.07 15.23
C SER A 96 -21.56 9.85 16.39
N THR A 97 -21.72 9.20 17.55
CA THR A 97 -22.33 9.82 18.73
C THR A 97 -21.51 10.97 19.31
N LEU A 98 -20.19 10.98 19.12
CA LEU A 98 -19.28 12.00 19.68
C LEU A 98 -19.64 13.42 19.28
N ALA A 99 -20.24 13.62 18.10
CA ALA A 99 -20.73 14.94 17.67
C ALA A 99 -21.74 15.54 18.66
N SER A 100 -22.55 14.69 19.30
CA SER A 100 -23.61 15.07 20.24
C SER A 100 -23.32 14.72 21.70
N GLN A 101 -22.56 13.65 21.93
CA GLN A 101 -22.29 13.04 23.23
C GLN A 101 -20.80 12.72 23.31
N ARG A 102 -20.01 13.62 23.91
CA ARG A 102 -18.55 13.51 24.06
C ARG A 102 -18.16 12.72 25.30
N ALA A 103 -18.89 11.65 25.56
CA ALA A 103 -18.74 10.84 26.76
C ALA A 103 -18.03 9.54 26.43
N ASP A 104 -17.18 9.10 27.36
CA ASP A 104 -16.61 7.76 27.30
C ASP A 104 -17.71 6.71 27.39
N SER A 105 -17.54 5.61 26.68
CA SER A 105 -18.52 4.53 26.59
C SER A 105 -17.84 3.18 26.73
N VAL A 106 -18.43 2.30 27.53
CA VAL A 106 -18.02 0.90 27.65
C VAL A 106 -19.26 0.03 27.47
N ILE A 107 -19.19 -0.90 26.52
CA ILE A 107 -20.26 -1.86 26.23
C ILE A 107 -19.64 -3.26 26.27
N SER A 108 -20.09 -4.08 27.20
CA SER A 108 -19.67 -5.49 27.26
C SER A 108 -20.89 -6.40 27.26
N ILE A 109 -20.87 -7.37 26.35
CA ILE A 109 -21.89 -8.40 26.22
C ILE A 109 -21.22 -9.76 26.40
N PRO A 110 -21.44 -10.44 27.54
CA PRO A 110 -20.91 -11.78 27.72
C PRO A 110 -21.59 -12.76 26.76
N ALA A 111 -20.83 -13.74 26.27
CA ALA A 111 -21.38 -14.82 25.47
C ALA A 111 -22.39 -15.65 26.31
N SER A 112 -23.46 -16.10 25.66
CA SER A 112 -24.30 -17.19 26.16
C SER A 112 -23.92 -18.49 25.43
N ASP A 113 -24.30 -19.66 25.96
CA ASP A 113 -23.91 -21.00 25.43
C ASP A 113 -24.25 -21.23 23.93
N ALA A 114 -24.98 -20.32 23.28
CA ALA A 114 -25.45 -20.42 21.89
C ALA A 114 -24.67 -19.54 20.87
N GLY A 115 -23.61 -18.82 21.27
CA GLY A 115 -23.05 -17.72 20.47
C GLY A 115 -21.56 -17.75 20.12
N SER A 116 -20.84 -18.87 20.23
CA SER A 116 -19.39 -18.86 19.92
C SER A 116 -19.13 -18.87 18.42
N SER A 117 -18.68 -17.74 17.87
CA SER A 117 -17.91 -17.77 16.62
C SER A 117 -16.58 -18.48 16.85
N ASP A 118 -16.15 -19.32 15.91
CA ASP A 118 -14.81 -19.92 15.91
C ASP A 118 -13.72 -18.86 15.69
N THR A 119 -14.11 -17.66 15.24
CA THR A 119 -13.21 -16.52 15.03
C THR A 119 -13.24 -15.52 16.18
N ARG A 120 -12.06 -15.06 16.56
CA ARG A 120 -11.84 -13.91 17.45
C ARG A 120 -11.40 -12.71 16.63
N SER A 121 -11.76 -11.52 17.06
CA SER A 121 -11.31 -10.28 16.41
C SER A 121 -10.97 -9.20 17.41
N ALA A 122 -10.03 -8.34 17.02
CA ALA A 122 -9.60 -7.16 17.77
C ALA A 122 -9.48 -5.96 16.82
N ILE A 123 -9.94 -4.80 17.29
CA ILE A 123 -9.81 -3.51 16.61
C ILE A 123 -9.27 -2.49 17.61
N ALA A 124 -8.27 -1.73 17.21
CA ALA A 124 -7.82 -0.51 17.88
C ALA A 124 -7.85 0.65 16.88
N LEU A 125 -8.59 1.70 17.17
CA LEU A 125 -8.55 2.96 16.44
C LEU A 125 -8.16 4.07 17.40
N ASP A 126 -7.05 4.74 17.12
CA ASP A 126 -6.59 5.91 17.86
C ASP A 126 -6.60 7.13 16.94
N ILE A 127 -7.22 8.21 17.40
CA ILE A 127 -7.30 9.49 16.69
C ILE A 127 -6.69 10.56 17.58
N THR A 128 -5.68 11.25 17.08
CA THR A 128 -5.11 12.42 17.75
C THR A 128 -5.64 13.68 17.08
N THR A 129 -6.20 14.60 17.86
CA THR A 129 -6.66 15.90 17.37
C THR A 129 -5.53 16.92 17.27
N GLN A 130 -5.76 18.04 16.58
CA GLN A 130 -4.79 19.14 16.52
C GLN A 130 -4.58 19.82 17.88
N SER A 131 -5.57 19.80 18.78
CA SER A 131 -5.39 20.28 20.16
C SER A 131 -4.63 19.31 21.07
N GLY A 132 -4.36 18.09 20.61
CA GLY A 132 -3.67 17.04 21.37
C GLY A 132 -4.58 16.12 22.19
N VAL A 133 -5.90 16.26 22.07
CA VAL A 133 -6.86 15.28 22.61
C VAL A 133 -6.75 13.97 21.85
N SER A 134 -6.72 12.85 22.58
CA SER A 134 -6.67 11.49 22.02
C SER A 134 -8.03 10.79 22.21
N VAL A 135 -8.57 10.22 21.15
CA VAL A 135 -9.77 9.36 21.17
C VAL A 135 -9.38 7.95 20.79
N SER A 136 -9.64 6.99 21.66
CA SER A 136 -9.32 5.57 21.46
C SER A 136 -10.62 4.76 21.43
N LEU A 137 -10.84 4.02 20.34
CA LEU A 137 -11.87 3.01 20.19
C LEU A 137 -11.21 1.64 20.17
N GLN A 138 -11.51 0.81 21.16
CA GLN A 138 -11.06 -0.57 21.25
C GLN A 138 -12.26 -1.50 21.18
N MET A 139 -12.17 -2.55 20.38
CA MET A 139 -13.23 -3.55 20.27
C MET A 139 -12.63 -4.93 20.22
N THR A 140 -13.23 -5.87 20.95
CA THR A 140 -12.87 -7.29 20.89
C THR A 140 -14.10 -8.17 20.83
N ARG A 141 -14.02 -9.23 20.02
CA ARG A 141 -14.95 -10.36 20.05
C ARG A 141 -14.12 -11.60 20.34
N GLN A 142 -14.52 -12.32 21.38
CA GLN A 142 -13.89 -13.56 21.81
C GLN A 142 -14.95 -14.59 22.19
N SER A 143 -14.53 -15.81 22.53
CA SER A 143 -15.43 -16.88 22.98
C SER A 143 -16.25 -16.52 24.22
N LYS A 144 -15.74 -15.59 25.06
CA LYS A 144 -16.41 -15.11 26.27
C LYS A 144 -17.36 -13.94 26.03
N GLY A 145 -17.43 -13.39 24.82
CA GLY A 145 -18.32 -12.28 24.47
C GLY A 145 -17.68 -11.18 23.65
N VAL A 146 -18.34 -10.03 23.62
CA VAL A 146 -17.88 -8.80 22.97
C VAL A 146 -17.62 -7.74 24.04
N GLU A 147 -16.54 -6.98 23.87
CA GLU A 147 -16.26 -5.77 24.66
C GLU A 147 -15.83 -4.64 23.75
N ILE A 148 -16.38 -3.46 23.99
CA ILE A 148 -16.19 -2.25 23.20
C ILE A 148 -15.97 -1.09 24.15
N GLU A 149 -14.93 -0.32 23.90
CA GLU A 149 -14.54 0.82 24.72
C GLU A 149 -14.21 2.02 23.83
N LEU A 150 -14.85 3.15 24.10
CA LEU A 150 -14.54 4.45 23.52
C LEU A 150 -14.10 5.37 24.65
N LYS A 151 -12.87 5.86 24.58
CA LYS A 151 -12.27 6.73 25.60
C LYS A 151 -11.69 7.99 25.00
N THR A 152 -11.88 9.10 25.71
CA THR A 152 -11.22 10.38 25.44
C THR A 152 -10.18 10.66 26.52
N ALA A 153 -8.97 10.99 26.11
CA ALA A 153 -7.87 11.32 27.01
C ALA A 153 -7.24 12.66 26.63
N GLN A 154 -6.45 13.21 27.55
CA GLN A 154 -5.61 14.40 27.32
C GLN A 154 -6.39 15.70 27.05
N GLY A 155 -7.68 15.74 27.36
CA GLY A 155 -8.49 16.95 27.30
C GLY A 155 -9.95 16.66 26.98
N LYS A 156 -10.64 17.65 26.41
CA LYS A 156 -12.01 17.54 25.93
C LYS A 156 -12.05 17.95 24.47
N LEU A 157 -12.82 17.21 23.67
CA LEU A 157 -13.06 17.55 22.27
C LEU A 157 -13.81 18.87 22.16
N SER A 158 -13.35 19.75 21.27
CA SER A 158 -14.14 20.87 20.77
C SER A 158 -15.30 20.40 19.89
N ASP A 159 -16.22 21.31 19.56
CA ASP A 159 -17.34 21.01 18.65
C ASP A 159 -16.83 20.58 17.26
N ASP A 160 -15.83 21.29 16.73
CA ASP A 160 -15.27 21.02 15.40
C ASP A 160 -14.49 19.69 15.36
N GLU A 161 -13.71 19.38 16.41
CA GLU A 161 -12.99 18.10 16.51
C GLU A 161 -13.97 16.93 16.64
N ALA A 162 -14.98 17.05 17.49
CA ALA A 162 -16.01 16.02 17.65
C ALA A 162 -16.77 15.78 16.34
N GLN A 163 -17.07 16.85 15.58
CA GLN A 163 -17.69 16.74 14.27
C GLN A 163 -16.76 16.06 13.25
N ALA A 164 -15.47 16.41 13.24
CA ALA A 164 -14.48 15.80 12.35
C ALA A 164 -14.31 14.30 12.63
N ILE A 165 -14.30 13.89 13.91
CA ILE A 165 -14.24 12.47 14.30
C ILE A 165 -15.52 11.74 13.89
N SER A 166 -16.69 12.35 14.11
CA SER A 166 -17.98 11.76 13.69
C SER A 166 -18.06 11.51 12.19
N GLN A 167 -17.46 12.39 11.36
CA GLN A 167 -17.37 12.19 9.90
C GLN A 167 -16.54 10.97 9.50
N LEU A 168 -15.62 10.49 10.35
CA LEU A 168 -14.85 9.27 10.10
C LEU A 168 -15.67 8.00 10.34
N SER A 169 -16.83 8.07 10.98
CA SER A 169 -17.66 6.89 11.28
C SER A 169 -17.98 6.08 10.01
N GLY A 170 -18.41 6.73 8.93
CA GLY A 170 -18.69 6.07 7.66
C GLY A 170 -17.44 5.51 6.99
N ALA A 171 -16.31 6.21 7.10
CA ALA A 171 -15.03 5.75 6.58
C ALA A 171 -14.55 4.49 7.30
N LEU A 172 -14.62 4.47 8.64
CA LEU A 172 -14.32 3.28 9.45
C LEU A 172 -15.22 2.12 9.06
N GLN A 173 -16.54 2.35 8.99
CA GLN A 173 -17.50 1.32 8.61
C GLN A 173 -17.13 0.67 7.28
N LYS A 174 -16.90 1.50 6.27
CA LYS A 174 -16.55 1.07 4.92
C LYS A 174 -15.24 0.27 4.89
N THR A 175 -14.22 0.72 5.63
CA THR A 175 -12.96 -0.03 5.77
C THR A 175 -13.20 -1.41 6.40
N LEU A 176 -13.95 -1.48 7.50
CA LEU A 176 -14.21 -2.74 8.20
C LEU A 176 -15.11 -3.68 7.39
N ASP A 177 -16.13 -3.16 6.70
CA ASP A 177 -16.99 -3.95 5.81
C ASP A 177 -16.19 -4.53 4.63
N GLY A 178 -15.26 -3.75 4.07
CA GLY A 178 -14.34 -4.24 3.06
C GLY A 178 -13.48 -5.39 3.58
N LEU A 179 -12.97 -5.29 4.80
CA LEU A 179 -12.20 -6.35 5.45
C LEU A 179 -13.02 -7.61 5.78
N ASP A 180 -14.33 -7.48 5.91
CA ASP A 180 -15.26 -8.58 6.23
C ASP A 180 -15.79 -9.30 4.97
N ASP A 181 -15.63 -8.71 3.78
CA ASP A 181 -15.92 -9.38 2.52
C ASP A 181 -14.95 -10.57 2.34
N GLY A 182 -15.43 -11.73 1.90
CA GLY A 182 -14.76 -13.04 2.09
C GLY A 182 -13.35 -13.18 1.48
N ASN A 183 -12.91 -12.24 0.65
CA ASN A 183 -11.56 -12.17 0.07
C ASN A 183 -10.68 -11.06 0.69
N GLY A 184 -11.22 -10.28 1.62
CA GLY A 184 -10.68 -9.01 2.10
C GLY A 184 -10.67 -7.96 1.00
N HIS A 185 -11.09 -6.74 1.30
CA HIS A 185 -10.94 -5.58 0.44
C HIS A 185 -10.34 -4.43 1.25
N VAL A 186 -9.26 -3.85 0.73
CA VAL A 186 -8.62 -2.68 1.35
C VAL A 186 -9.29 -1.41 0.81
N ASP A 187 -10.19 -0.84 1.61
CA ASP A 187 -10.83 0.46 1.34
C ASP A 187 -10.57 1.42 2.51
N ILE A 188 -9.39 2.04 2.49
CA ILE A 188 -8.90 3.00 3.49
C ILE A 188 -8.96 4.45 2.99
N GLY A 189 -9.36 4.67 1.73
CA GLY A 189 -9.25 5.98 1.08
C GLY A 189 -9.98 7.11 1.83
N ASP A 190 -11.15 6.82 2.38
CA ASP A 190 -11.94 7.80 3.14
C ASP A 190 -11.35 8.08 4.53
N LEU A 191 -10.66 7.09 5.14
CA LEU A 191 -9.90 7.29 6.38
C LEU A 191 -8.65 8.16 6.14
N LEU A 192 -8.04 8.08 4.95
CA LEU A 192 -6.91 8.94 4.56
C LEU A 192 -7.32 10.38 4.23
N ALA A 193 -8.63 10.65 4.11
CA ALA A 193 -9.21 11.93 3.73
C ALA A 193 -9.73 12.76 4.90
N PHE A 194 -9.19 12.52 6.10
CA PHE A 194 -9.60 13.20 7.31
C PHE A 194 -9.29 14.70 7.29
N ASN A 195 -10.06 15.47 8.07
CA ASN A 195 -9.87 16.92 8.19
C ASN A 195 -8.60 17.24 8.98
N THR A 196 -7.51 17.54 8.27
CA THR A 196 -6.19 17.85 8.87
C THR A 196 -6.17 19.15 9.67
N GLN A 197 -7.16 20.02 9.54
CA GLN A 197 -7.28 21.22 10.38
C GLN A 197 -7.78 20.92 11.79
N GLN A 198 -8.41 19.75 11.98
CA GLN A 198 -8.99 19.34 13.26
C GLN A 198 -8.29 18.10 13.82
N LEU A 199 -7.84 17.20 12.94
CA LEU A 199 -7.21 15.95 13.31
C LEU A 199 -5.74 15.97 12.88
N LYS A 200 -4.88 15.45 13.76
CA LYS A 200 -3.44 15.34 13.57
C LYS A 200 -3.03 13.98 13.02
N SER A 201 -3.59 12.90 13.55
CA SER A 201 -3.29 11.54 13.09
C SER A 201 -4.45 10.58 13.28
N ILE A 202 -4.44 9.51 12.47
CA ILE A 202 -5.32 8.35 12.59
C ILE A 202 -4.47 7.09 12.54
N ASP A 203 -4.68 6.20 13.50
CA ASP A 203 -4.05 4.89 13.59
C ASP A 203 -5.14 3.83 13.69
N LEU A 204 -5.23 2.90 12.73
CA LEU A 204 -6.19 1.80 12.75
C LEU A 204 -5.46 0.45 12.72
N LYS A 205 -5.75 -0.41 13.69
CA LYS A 205 -5.26 -1.78 13.77
C LYS A 205 -6.43 -2.73 13.81
N THR A 206 -6.39 -3.78 13.01
CA THR A 206 -7.38 -4.86 13.01
C THR A 206 -6.67 -6.22 13.01
N ASP A 207 -7.26 -7.20 13.67
CA ASP A 207 -6.80 -8.58 13.70
C ASP A 207 -8.02 -9.50 13.72
N LEU A 208 -8.03 -10.50 12.85
CA LEU A 208 -9.00 -11.58 12.79
C LEU A 208 -8.24 -12.89 12.89
N ARG A 209 -8.64 -13.76 13.81
CA ARG A 209 -7.97 -15.05 14.05
C ARG A 209 -8.93 -16.18 14.30
N SER A 210 -8.54 -17.40 13.94
CA SER A 210 -9.21 -18.65 14.31
C SER A 210 -8.26 -19.47 15.18
N GLY A 211 -8.63 -19.69 16.44
CA GLY A 211 -7.66 -20.14 17.44
C GLY A 211 -6.50 -19.15 17.50
N ASP A 212 -5.25 -19.63 17.40
CA ASP A 212 -4.04 -18.80 17.37
C ASP A 212 -3.57 -18.45 15.95
N THR A 213 -4.25 -18.94 14.92
CA THR A 213 -3.94 -18.63 13.53
C THR A 213 -4.54 -17.28 13.13
N VAL A 214 -3.68 -16.34 12.75
CA VAL A 214 -4.09 -15.06 12.16
C VAL A 214 -4.66 -15.34 10.76
N LEU A 215 -5.91 -14.96 10.54
CA LEU A 215 -6.59 -15.07 9.25
C LEU A 215 -6.40 -13.80 8.42
N GLN A 216 -6.45 -12.65 9.09
CA GLN A 216 -6.28 -11.36 8.46
C GLN A 216 -5.82 -10.32 9.49
N SER A 217 -4.98 -9.39 9.05
CA SER A 217 -4.52 -8.27 9.86
C SER A 217 -4.30 -7.02 9.00
N LEU A 218 -4.59 -5.86 9.57
CA LEU A 218 -4.35 -4.56 8.95
C LEU A 218 -3.81 -3.59 9.99
N ASN A 219 -2.76 -2.85 9.64
CA ASN A 219 -2.19 -1.77 10.45
C ASN A 219 -2.02 -0.54 9.55
N LEU A 220 -2.80 0.51 9.81
CA LEU A 220 -2.85 1.75 9.05
C LEU A 220 -2.44 2.91 9.96
N HIS A 221 -1.70 3.83 9.40
CA HIS A 221 -1.43 5.13 9.99
C HIS A 221 -1.47 6.22 8.93
N ALA A 222 -1.97 7.38 9.32
CA ALA A 222 -1.94 8.58 8.50
C ALA A 222 -1.79 9.83 9.37
N ASP A 223 -0.77 10.62 9.07
CA ASP A 223 -0.54 11.97 9.60
C ASP A 223 -0.03 12.91 8.50
N ASP A 224 0.45 14.10 8.89
CA ASP A 224 1.01 15.09 7.96
C ASP A 224 2.46 14.79 7.52
N GLN A 225 3.12 13.80 8.13
CA GLN A 225 4.49 13.40 7.80
C GLN A 225 4.53 12.15 6.94
N SER A 226 3.66 11.18 7.20
CA SER A 226 3.68 9.88 6.56
C SER A 226 2.32 9.20 6.56
N ARG A 227 2.14 8.33 5.57
CA ARG A 227 1.09 7.33 5.58
C ARG A 227 1.73 5.97 5.44
N TRP A 228 1.25 4.98 6.18
CA TRP A 228 1.71 3.62 5.99
C TRP A 228 0.59 2.62 6.21
N LEU A 229 0.72 1.49 5.54
CA LEU A 229 -0.22 0.37 5.59
C LEU A 229 0.57 -0.93 5.65
N ALA A 230 0.25 -1.78 6.61
CA ALA A 230 0.62 -3.19 6.63
C ALA A 230 -0.67 -4.02 6.50
N PHE A 231 -0.63 -5.06 5.68
CA PHE A 231 -1.72 -6.00 5.54
C PHE A 231 -1.17 -7.42 5.44
N HIS A 232 -1.86 -8.37 6.07
CA HIS A 232 -1.54 -9.78 5.99
C HIS A 232 -2.83 -10.60 5.96
N ASN A 233 -2.88 -11.64 5.12
CA ASN A 233 -3.88 -12.69 5.16
C ASN A 233 -3.22 -14.04 4.75
N ALA A 234 -4.04 -15.07 4.56
CA ALA A 234 -3.55 -16.40 4.18
C ALA A 234 -2.76 -16.43 2.85
N ASP A 235 -3.09 -15.56 1.89
CA ASP A 235 -2.54 -15.60 0.54
C ASP A 235 -1.34 -14.66 0.34
N ALA A 236 -1.28 -13.54 1.06
CA ALA A 236 -0.22 -12.57 0.91
C ALA A 236 0.00 -11.67 2.13
N SER A 237 1.14 -10.97 2.10
CA SER A 237 1.45 -9.88 3.01
C SER A 237 2.06 -8.71 2.24
N PHE A 238 1.78 -7.49 2.66
CA PHE A 238 2.44 -6.31 2.12
C PHE A 238 2.58 -5.19 3.12
N ARG A 239 3.60 -4.35 2.88
CA ARG A 239 3.87 -3.12 3.63
C ARG A 239 4.10 -1.98 2.65
N LEU A 240 3.50 -0.85 2.95
CA LEU A 240 3.51 0.35 2.12
C LEU A 240 3.83 1.55 3.00
N THR A 241 4.60 2.49 2.50
CA THR A 241 4.84 3.79 3.15
C THR A 241 4.89 4.87 2.09
N THR A 242 4.25 6.00 2.36
CA THR A 242 4.26 7.22 1.56
C THR A 242 4.73 8.38 2.43
N ASP A 243 5.67 9.18 1.93
CA ASP A 243 6.18 10.37 2.60
C ASP A 243 5.33 11.59 2.25
N MET A 244 4.69 12.18 3.27
CA MET A 244 3.77 13.32 3.11
C MET A 244 4.47 14.68 3.31
N ARG A 245 5.76 14.72 3.62
CA ARG A 245 6.47 15.97 3.95
C ARG A 245 6.72 16.88 2.75
N HIS A 246 6.71 16.31 1.54
CA HIS A 246 7.09 17.00 0.30
C HIS A 246 5.96 17.06 -0.73
N LEU A 247 4.71 17.23 -0.28
CA LEU A 247 3.55 17.30 -1.19
C LEU A 247 3.58 18.47 -2.19
N SER A 248 4.40 19.49 -1.96
CA SER A 248 4.62 20.57 -2.94
C SER A 248 5.24 20.08 -4.26
N GLN A 249 5.75 18.84 -4.29
CA GLN A 249 6.27 18.16 -5.47
C GLN A 249 5.24 17.23 -6.12
N THR A 250 4.01 17.15 -5.58
CA THR A 250 2.95 16.32 -6.15
C THR A 250 2.32 16.98 -7.36
N GLY A 251 2.04 16.17 -8.38
CA GLY A 251 1.40 16.60 -9.60
C GLY A 251 -0.11 16.78 -9.43
N SER A 252 -0.75 17.26 -10.50
CA SER A 252 -2.21 17.31 -10.55
C SER A 252 -2.84 15.93 -10.32
N ALA A 253 -4.09 15.88 -9.87
CA ALA A 253 -4.81 14.61 -9.66
C ALA A 253 -4.80 13.71 -10.91
N ALA A 254 -4.89 14.29 -12.11
CA ALA A 254 -4.82 13.54 -13.36
C ALA A 254 -3.41 12.93 -13.61
N GLN A 255 -2.34 13.64 -13.23
CA GLN A 255 -0.98 13.12 -13.33
C GLN A 255 -0.72 12.02 -12.33
N GLN A 256 -1.15 12.19 -11.08
CA GLN A 256 -1.05 11.14 -10.07
C GLN A 256 -1.79 9.89 -10.54
N GLN A 257 -3.01 10.03 -11.05
CA GLN A 257 -3.77 8.90 -11.59
C GLN A 257 -3.04 8.20 -12.74
N SER A 258 -2.41 8.96 -13.65
CA SER A 258 -1.61 8.40 -14.74
C SER A 258 -0.37 7.68 -14.24
N ALA A 259 0.33 8.22 -13.23
CA ALA A 259 1.49 7.58 -12.63
C ALA A 259 1.11 6.29 -11.87
N LEU A 260 0.02 6.32 -11.11
CA LEU A 260 -0.51 5.13 -10.43
C LEU A 260 -0.95 4.05 -11.43
N ALA A 261 -1.55 4.44 -12.56
CA ALA A 261 -1.90 3.51 -13.63
C ALA A 261 -0.65 2.86 -14.28
N GLN A 262 0.43 3.63 -14.45
CA GLN A 262 1.70 3.09 -14.96
C GLN A 262 2.34 2.10 -13.98
N TRP A 263 2.30 2.38 -12.68
CA TRP A 263 2.71 1.40 -11.65
C TRP A 263 1.83 0.15 -11.67
N SER A 264 0.51 0.31 -11.76
CA SER A 264 -0.43 -0.81 -11.89
C SER A 264 -0.10 -1.70 -13.10
N ASP A 265 0.19 -1.13 -14.27
CA ASP A 265 0.59 -1.88 -15.46
C ASP A 265 1.92 -2.63 -15.27
N LYS A 266 2.89 -2.05 -14.53
CA LYS A 266 4.13 -2.75 -14.15
C LYS A 266 3.82 -3.97 -13.27
N PHE A 267 2.93 -3.83 -12.29
CA PHE A 267 2.52 -4.94 -11.44
C PHE A 267 1.83 -6.04 -12.25
N ASP A 268 0.93 -5.68 -13.17
CA ASP A 268 0.23 -6.64 -14.03
C ASP A 268 1.18 -7.40 -14.97
N LYS A 269 2.23 -6.74 -15.48
CA LYS A 269 3.28 -7.38 -16.28
C LYS A 269 4.15 -8.33 -15.47
N ALA A 270 4.52 -7.95 -14.24
CA ALA A 270 5.24 -8.84 -13.34
C ALA A 270 4.39 -10.07 -13.00
N ALA A 271 3.10 -9.88 -12.67
CA ALA A 271 2.17 -10.97 -12.38
C ALA A 271 2.01 -11.95 -13.55
N GLN A 272 1.90 -11.44 -14.78
CA GLN A 272 1.86 -12.28 -15.99
C GLN A 272 3.15 -13.09 -16.18
N ARG A 273 4.31 -12.50 -15.88
CA ARG A 273 5.62 -13.15 -16.01
C ARG A 273 5.87 -14.17 -14.89
N GLY A 274 5.39 -13.90 -13.68
CA GLY A 274 5.60 -14.72 -12.48
C GLY A 274 4.47 -15.67 -12.08
N GLN A 275 3.36 -15.69 -12.83
CA GLN A 275 2.16 -16.49 -12.54
C GLN A 275 1.53 -16.27 -11.15
N ASP A 276 1.52 -15.02 -10.67
CA ASP A 276 0.94 -14.62 -9.38
C ASP A 276 -0.58 -14.83 -9.27
N ASP A 277 -1.06 -14.93 -8.03
CA ASP A 277 -2.47 -14.84 -7.69
C ASP A 277 -3.00 -13.40 -7.83
N ARG A 278 -3.71 -13.16 -8.94
CA ARG A 278 -4.25 -11.83 -9.28
C ARG A 278 -5.21 -11.26 -8.24
N ALA A 279 -5.85 -12.07 -7.40
CA ALA A 279 -6.73 -11.57 -6.35
C ALA A 279 -5.90 -10.92 -5.23
N ALA A 280 -4.84 -11.60 -4.77
CA ALA A 280 -3.94 -11.12 -3.74
C ALA A 280 -3.19 -9.85 -4.19
N LEU A 281 -2.69 -9.82 -5.43
CA LEU A 281 -2.08 -8.61 -5.99
C LEU A 281 -3.09 -7.47 -6.16
N GLY A 282 -4.36 -7.79 -6.39
CA GLY A 282 -5.45 -6.80 -6.39
C GLY A 282 -5.52 -5.99 -5.10
N LEU A 283 -5.33 -6.64 -3.94
CA LEU A 283 -5.31 -5.98 -2.63
C LEU A 283 -4.13 -5.04 -2.48
N PHE A 284 -2.94 -5.51 -2.86
CA PHE A 284 -1.74 -4.69 -2.87
C PHE A 284 -1.92 -3.44 -3.76
N LYS A 285 -2.47 -3.62 -4.98
CA LYS A 285 -2.74 -2.53 -5.93
C LYS A 285 -3.71 -1.51 -5.36
N ALA A 286 -4.79 -1.96 -4.70
CA ALA A 286 -5.78 -1.09 -4.07
C ALA A 286 -5.15 -0.27 -2.94
N GLY A 287 -4.43 -0.92 -2.01
CA GLY A 287 -3.71 -0.27 -0.93
C GLY A 287 -2.67 0.73 -1.43
N PHE A 288 -1.84 0.34 -2.41
CA PHE A 288 -0.83 1.21 -3.02
C PHE A 288 -1.45 2.46 -3.65
N THR A 289 -2.55 2.28 -4.39
CA THR A 289 -3.25 3.39 -5.06
C THR A 289 -3.86 4.36 -4.05
N GLN A 290 -4.52 3.85 -3.02
CA GLN A 290 -5.19 4.68 -2.02
C GLN A 290 -4.17 5.45 -1.16
N LEU A 291 -3.08 4.79 -0.74
CA LEU A 291 -2.04 5.41 0.10
C LEU A 291 -1.32 6.56 -0.63
N ASN A 292 -1.02 6.36 -1.91
CA ASN A 292 -0.29 7.31 -2.76
C ASN A 292 -1.20 8.31 -3.50
N SER A 293 -2.52 8.26 -3.28
CA SER A 293 -3.44 9.27 -3.81
C SER A 293 -3.49 10.49 -2.89
N THR A 294 -3.38 11.70 -3.46
CA THR A 294 -3.62 12.93 -2.71
C THR A 294 -5.04 13.47 -2.91
N ARG A 295 -6.01 12.65 -3.35
CA ARG A 295 -7.44 13.06 -3.50
C ARG A 295 -8.01 13.68 -2.22
N ALA A 296 -7.50 13.30 -1.05
CA ALA A 296 -7.81 13.90 0.25
C ALA A 296 -7.40 15.39 0.40
N ALA A 297 -6.35 15.84 -0.29
CA ALA A 297 -5.81 17.19 -0.16
C ALA A 297 -6.56 18.24 -1.00
N THR A 298 -7.50 17.81 -1.86
CA THR A 298 -8.18 18.72 -2.82
C THR A 298 -9.29 19.57 -2.20
N GLY A 299 -9.63 19.37 -0.92
CA GLY A 299 -10.53 20.24 -0.17
C GLY A 299 -9.87 21.52 0.37
N GLN A 300 -8.54 21.61 0.30
CA GLN A 300 -7.81 22.82 0.68
C GLN A 300 -7.75 23.76 -0.54
N LYS A 301 -8.36 24.94 -0.41
CA LYS A 301 -7.95 26.08 -1.24
C LYS A 301 -6.43 26.24 -1.07
N PRO A 302 -5.64 26.42 -2.13
CA PRO A 302 -4.23 26.77 -1.99
C PRO A 302 -4.14 28.03 -1.14
N GLU A 303 -3.70 27.90 0.11
CA GLU A 303 -3.32 29.07 0.89
C GLU A 303 -2.01 29.60 0.32
N ALA A 304 -2.10 30.83 -0.20
CA ALA A 304 -1.03 31.62 -0.82
C ALA A 304 -0.49 31.09 -2.18
N PRO A 305 -0.03 32.00 -3.07
CA PRO A 305 0.69 31.59 -4.27
C PRO A 305 1.91 30.78 -3.86
N GLN A 306 1.91 29.49 -4.19
CA GLN A 306 3.05 28.62 -3.91
C GLN A 306 4.29 29.23 -4.56
N ALA A 307 5.37 29.37 -3.77
CA ALA A 307 6.68 29.68 -4.33
C ALA A 307 6.95 28.69 -5.46
N ILE A 308 7.29 29.21 -6.63
CA ILE A 308 7.47 28.41 -7.84
C ILE A 308 8.73 27.56 -7.65
N THR A 309 8.55 26.30 -7.27
CA THR A 309 9.65 25.34 -7.14
C THR A 309 9.78 24.50 -8.40
N VAL A 310 11.01 24.03 -8.67
CA VAL A 310 11.28 23.04 -9.71
C VAL A 310 10.40 21.80 -9.58
N GLY A 311 10.05 21.38 -8.36
CA GLY A 311 9.14 20.26 -8.09
C GLY A 311 7.76 20.46 -8.70
N ALA A 312 7.07 21.54 -8.33
CA ALA A 312 5.73 21.84 -8.82
C ALA A 312 5.70 22.00 -10.36
N ASN A 313 6.72 22.65 -10.94
CA ASN A 313 6.82 22.84 -12.38
C ASN A 313 7.15 21.54 -13.13
N ALA A 314 8.07 20.74 -12.61
CA ALA A 314 8.42 19.43 -13.16
C ALA A 314 7.22 18.48 -13.15
N ALA A 315 6.48 18.47 -12.03
CA ALA A 315 5.25 17.71 -11.92
C ALA A 315 4.24 18.20 -12.95
N LYS A 316 3.90 19.50 -13.00
CA LYS A 316 2.96 20.08 -13.97
C LYS A 316 3.35 19.82 -15.44
N ALA A 317 4.64 19.84 -15.77
CA ALA A 317 5.15 19.55 -17.10
C ALA A 317 5.09 18.04 -17.47
N GLY A 318 4.81 17.16 -16.50
CA GLY A 318 4.86 15.71 -16.66
C GLY A 318 6.29 15.18 -16.78
N ALA A 319 7.27 15.94 -16.29
CA ALA A 319 8.68 15.54 -16.30
C ALA A 319 8.99 14.50 -15.22
N ILE A 320 8.19 14.43 -14.15
CA ILE A 320 8.28 13.44 -13.07
C ILE A 320 6.91 12.78 -12.83
N SER A 321 6.86 11.73 -12.00
CA SER A 321 5.60 11.01 -11.71
C SER A 321 4.53 11.90 -11.07
N GLY A 322 4.95 12.90 -10.27
CA GLY A 322 4.06 13.73 -9.47
C GLY A 322 3.42 12.98 -8.29
N LEU A 323 3.91 11.78 -7.96
CA LEU A 323 3.57 11.07 -6.73
C LEU A 323 4.49 11.53 -5.61
N ALA A 324 4.00 11.44 -4.37
CA ALA A 324 4.84 11.48 -3.19
C ALA A 324 5.89 10.35 -3.23
N ASP A 325 6.96 10.51 -2.47
CA ASP A 325 7.96 9.45 -2.31
C ASP A 325 7.37 8.27 -1.53
N PHE A 326 7.76 7.06 -1.89
CA PHE A 326 7.19 5.86 -1.29
C PHE A 326 8.16 4.68 -1.27
N SER A 327 7.82 3.68 -0.45
CA SER A 327 8.40 2.34 -0.49
C SER A 327 7.29 1.31 -0.32
N ALA A 328 7.46 0.16 -0.96
CA ALA A 328 6.47 -0.90 -0.94
C ALA A 328 7.13 -2.28 -1.09
N ILE A 329 6.62 -3.25 -0.31
CA ILE A 329 6.98 -4.66 -0.43
C ILE A 329 5.69 -5.48 -0.44
N TYR A 330 5.60 -6.42 -1.36
CA TYR A 330 4.55 -7.42 -1.48
C TYR A 330 5.17 -8.81 -1.54
N GLN A 331 4.61 -9.75 -0.79
CA GLN A 331 5.02 -11.14 -0.76
C GLN A 331 3.80 -12.04 -0.75
N GLN A 332 3.67 -12.89 -1.77
CA GLN A 332 2.71 -13.99 -1.76
C GLN A 332 3.20 -15.09 -0.81
N THR A 333 2.27 -15.74 -0.11
CA THR A 333 2.54 -16.92 0.70
C THR A 333 3.11 -18.03 -0.17
N ALA A 334 4.30 -18.53 0.20
CA ALA A 334 5.00 -19.58 -0.52
C ALA A 334 4.20 -20.89 -0.52
N ARG A 335 4.19 -21.60 -1.65
CA ARG A 335 3.47 -22.88 -1.79
C ARG A 335 4.45 -23.98 -2.20
N ALA A 336 4.62 -24.98 -1.35
CA ALA A 336 5.37 -26.20 -1.68
C ALA A 336 4.50 -27.15 -2.54
N SER A 337 4.27 -26.77 -3.80
CA SER A 337 3.36 -27.48 -4.71
C SER A 337 3.87 -28.87 -5.14
N ASN A 338 5.16 -29.16 -4.96
CA ASN A 338 5.76 -30.45 -5.26
C ASN A 338 6.14 -31.24 -3.99
N PRO A 339 5.38 -32.27 -3.60
CA PRO A 339 5.69 -33.08 -2.43
C PRO A 339 7.05 -33.80 -2.49
N MET A 340 7.59 -34.10 -3.69
CA MET A 340 8.91 -34.74 -3.83
C MET A 340 10.08 -33.75 -3.71
N LYS A 341 9.80 -32.45 -3.87
CA LYS A 341 10.80 -31.38 -3.83
C LYS A 341 10.23 -30.17 -3.07
N PRO A 342 10.00 -30.29 -1.76
CA PRO A 342 9.44 -29.21 -0.95
C PRO A 342 10.35 -27.96 -0.91
N GLU A 343 11.63 -28.10 -1.28
CA GLU A 343 12.55 -26.98 -1.45
C GLU A 343 12.28 -26.11 -2.70
N GLU A 344 11.48 -26.61 -3.65
CA GLU A 344 11.02 -25.86 -4.82
C GLU A 344 9.65 -25.25 -4.48
N GLU A 345 9.67 -24.04 -3.92
CA GLU A 345 8.45 -23.32 -3.57
C GLU A 345 7.96 -22.45 -4.73
N ASP A 346 6.65 -22.37 -4.91
CA ASP A 346 6.02 -21.36 -5.74
C ASP A 346 5.94 -20.06 -4.94
N THR A 347 6.60 -19.01 -5.42
CA THR A 347 6.69 -17.71 -4.74
C THR A 347 6.50 -16.57 -5.72
N PHE A 348 6.03 -15.44 -5.19
CA PHE A 348 5.99 -14.18 -5.92
C PHE A 348 6.22 -13.02 -4.96
N GLY A 349 7.08 -12.08 -5.35
CA GLY A 349 7.39 -10.92 -4.54
C GLY A 349 7.78 -9.69 -5.35
N LEU A 350 7.35 -8.53 -4.86
CA LEU A 350 7.66 -7.21 -5.41
C LEU A 350 8.29 -6.33 -4.34
N THR A 351 9.34 -5.61 -4.71
CA THR A 351 9.98 -4.61 -3.84
C THR A 351 10.26 -3.36 -4.66
N LEU A 352 9.74 -2.22 -4.23
CA LEU A 352 9.85 -0.98 -4.99
C LEU A 352 9.97 0.25 -4.09
N ALA A 353 10.61 1.29 -4.62
CA ALA A 353 10.71 2.58 -3.97
C ALA A 353 10.85 3.71 -4.99
N GLN A 354 10.39 4.90 -4.61
CA GLN A 354 10.61 6.16 -5.32
C GLN A 354 11.06 7.21 -4.31
N GLN A 355 12.11 7.96 -4.64
CA GLN A 355 12.62 9.03 -3.80
C GLN A 355 12.98 10.26 -4.65
N SER A 356 12.73 11.44 -4.10
CA SER A 356 12.97 12.72 -4.73
C SER A 356 13.93 13.56 -3.88
N SER A 357 14.82 14.31 -4.52
CA SER A 357 15.73 15.24 -3.85
C SER A 357 15.84 16.54 -4.64
N GLN A 358 15.86 17.67 -3.93
CA GLN A 358 15.95 18.99 -4.53
C GLN A 358 17.23 19.71 -4.07
N GLN A 359 17.87 20.40 -5.00
CA GLN A 359 19.06 21.21 -4.78
C GLN A 359 18.88 22.58 -5.44
N GLN A 360 19.48 23.61 -4.87
CA GLN A 360 19.53 24.94 -5.45
C GLN A 360 20.99 25.38 -5.55
N ASN A 361 21.38 25.91 -6.72
CA ASN A 361 22.72 26.42 -6.99
C ASN A 361 22.60 27.78 -7.71
N GLY A 362 22.77 28.87 -6.96
CA GLY A 362 22.44 30.21 -7.44
C GLY A 362 20.96 30.31 -7.81
N ASP A 363 20.69 30.76 -9.03
CA ASP A 363 19.34 30.90 -9.59
C ASP A 363 18.80 29.60 -10.22
N GLN A 364 19.63 28.55 -10.31
CA GLN A 364 19.24 27.27 -10.86
C GLN A 364 18.71 26.34 -9.77
N GLN A 365 17.58 25.69 -10.03
CA GLN A 365 17.04 24.64 -9.18
C GLN A 365 17.09 23.29 -9.90
N THR A 366 17.48 22.24 -9.18
CA THR A 366 17.54 20.87 -9.70
C THR A 366 16.73 19.94 -8.82
N LEU A 367 15.92 19.09 -9.43
CA LEU A 367 15.21 17.98 -8.80
C LEU A 367 15.72 16.67 -9.39
N THR A 368 16.00 15.68 -8.57
CA THR A 368 16.26 14.30 -9.02
C THR A 368 15.21 13.38 -8.41
N GLN A 369 14.55 12.58 -9.23
CA GLN A 369 13.62 11.53 -8.83
C GLN A 369 14.19 10.18 -9.26
N ASP A 370 14.51 9.34 -8.28
CA ASP A 370 15.02 8.00 -8.43
C ASP A 370 13.93 6.98 -8.14
N GLY A 371 13.94 5.86 -8.88
CA GLY A 371 13.01 4.76 -8.70
C GLY A 371 13.70 3.41 -8.85
N VAL A 372 13.24 2.42 -8.07
CA VAL A 372 13.66 1.03 -8.17
C VAL A 372 12.45 0.11 -8.12
N PHE A 373 12.46 -0.93 -8.94
CA PHE A 373 11.45 -1.98 -8.97
C PHE A 373 12.16 -3.33 -9.11
N THR A 374 11.98 -4.20 -8.12
CA THR A 374 12.52 -5.56 -8.11
C THR A 374 11.36 -6.54 -8.09
N PHE A 375 11.47 -7.56 -8.93
CA PHE A 375 10.49 -8.63 -9.07
C PHE A 375 11.19 -9.98 -8.94
N ASN A 376 10.70 -10.81 -8.02
CA ASN A 376 11.14 -12.19 -7.85
C ASN A 376 9.95 -13.13 -7.97
N ALA A 377 10.13 -14.26 -8.64
CA ALA A 377 9.15 -15.33 -8.64
C ALA A 377 9.82 -16.69 -8.81
N SER A 378 9.12 -17.71 -8.34
CA SER A 378 9.38 -19.11 -8.68
C SER A 378 8.06 -19.82 -8.89
N PHE A 379 7.98 -20.70 -9.89
CA PHE A 379 6.75 -21.44 -10.16
C PHE A 379 7.01 -22.71 -10.98
N HIS A 380 6.09 -23.67 -10.84
CA HIS A 380 6.08 -24.89 -11.64
C HIS A 380 5.16 -24.77 -12.86
N THR A 381 5.58 -25.33 -13.99
CA THR A 381 4.74 -25.49 -15.19
C THR A 381 4.81 -26.91 -15.72
N ALA A 382 3.78 -27.37 -16.42
CA ALA A 382 3.81 -28.65 -17.12
C ALA A 382 4.77 -28.58 -18.33
N LEU A 383 5.41 -29.69 -18.69
CA LEU A 383 6.29 -29.77 -19.87
C LEU A 383 5.59 -29.44 -21.20
N SER A 384 4.27 -29.57 -21.24
CA SER A 384 3.46 -29.31 -22.43
C SER A 384 2.42 -28.24 -22.12
N PRO A 385 2.33 -27.17 -22.92
CA PRO A 385 1.32 -26.14 -22.75
C PRO A 385 -0.10 -26.74 -22.72
N GLY A 386 -0.92 -26.30 -21.75
CA GLY A 386 -2.31 -26.71 -21.62
C GLY A 386 -2.55 -28.06 -20.93
N GLN A 387 -1.50 -28.78 -20.51
CA GLN A 387 -1.65 -29.93 -19.63
C GLN A 387 -1.69 -29.47 -18.16
N PRO A 388 -2.60 -30.01 -17.32
CA PRO A 388 -2.62 -29.68 -15.91
C PRO A 388 -1.38 -30.23 -15.21
N LEU A 389 -0.75 -29.39 -14.40
CA LEU A 389 0.31 -29.81 -13.50
C LEU A 389 -0.30 -30.65 -12.38
N ALA A 390 0.18 -31.88 -12.20
CA ALA A 390 -0.31 -32.80 -11.16
C ALA A 390 0.87 -33.48 -10.47
N LEU A 391 1.56 -32.74 -9.61
CA LEU A 391 2.73 -33.23 -8.88
C LEU A 391 2.29 -34.02 -7.65
N THR A 392 2.83 -35.24 -7.50
CA THR A 392 2.58 -36.14 -6.36
C THR A 392 3.89 -36.79 -5.93
N GLU A 393 3.87 -37.61 -4.87
CA GLU A 393 5.03 -38.40 -4.44
C GLU A 393 5.49 -39.48 -5.44
N GLN A 394 4.74 -39.71 -6.53
CA GLN A 394 5.11 -40.68 -7.55
C GLN A 394 6.06 -40.10 -8.58
N LYS A 395 7.18 -40.80 -8.85
CA LYS A 395 8.14 -40.42 -9.91
C LYS A 395 7.49 -40.21 -11.27
N SER A 396 6.45 -40.99 -11.60
CA SER A 396 5.70 -40.87 -12.86
C SER A 396 5.02 -39.50 -13.03
N SER A 397 4.71 -38.81 -11.94
CA SER A 397 4.07 -37.49 -11.95
C SER A 397 5.05 -36.31 -12.08
N GLN A 398 6.34 -36.58 -11.90
CA GLN A 398 7.40 -35.56 -11.81
C GLN A 398 7.92 -35.17 -13.20
N ASN A 399 7.03 -34.56 -14.00
CA ASN A 399 7.33 -34.05 -15.34
C ASN A 399 6.92 -32.58 -15.42
N TYR A 400 7.87 -31.67 -15.22
CA TYR A 400 7.58 -30.25 -15.08
C TYR A 400 8.82 -29.39 -15.38
N GLN A 401 8.59 -28.10 -15.57
CA GLN A 401 9.64 -27.09 -15.53
C GLN A 401 9.49 -26.28 -14.24
N TYR A 402 10.61 -25.99 -13.60
CA TYR A 402 10.67 -25.07 -12.47
C TYR A 402 11.37 -23.79 -12.93
N HIS A 403 10.63 -22.69 -12.89
CA HIS A 403 11.09 -21.37 -13.28
C HIS A 403 11.52 -20.59 -12.04
N GLN A 404 12.61 -19.83 -12.16
CA GLN A 404 13.06 -18.86 -11.15
C GLN A 404 13.38 -17.56 -11.87
N ILE A 405 12.73 -16.47 -11.47
CA ILE A 405 12.82 -15.17 -12.12
C ILE A 405 13.36 -14.14 -11.12
N HIS A 406 14.30 -13.33 -11.59
CA HIS A 406 14.82 -12.16 -10.87
C HIS A 406 15.00 -11.00 -11.85
N ASP A 407 14.15 -9.99 -11.71
CA ASP A 407 14.18 -8.79 -12.53
C ASP A 407 14.40 -7.54 -11.64
N GLU A 408 15.20 -6.59 -12.12
CA GLU A 408 15.45 -5.29 -11.50
C GLU A 408 15.36 -4.18 -12.56
N GLU A 409 14.56 -3.16 -12.29
CA GLU A 409 14.51 -1.91 -13.03
C GLU A 409 14.91 -0.74 -12.14
N ARG A 410 15.81 0.10 -12.64
CA ARG A 410 16.19 1.37 -12.01
C ARG A 410 15.92 2.52 -12.95
N THR A 411 15.32 3.59 -12.42
CA THR A 411 15.05 4.83 -13.16
C THR A 411 15.65 6.00 -12.43
N SER A 412 16.14 6.99 -13.16
CA SER A 412 16.53 8.29 -12.61
C SER A 412 16.11 9.40 -13.55
N THR A 413 15.42 10.40 -13.01
CA THR A 413 15.00 11.59 -13.73
C THR A 413 15.54 12.83 -13.04
N THR A 414 16.41 13.56 -13.72
CA THR A 414 16.91 14.86 -13.24
C THR A 414 16.22 15.97 -14.02
N VAL A 415 15.57 16.90 -13.33
CA VAL A 415 14.95 18.09 -13.90
C VAL A 415 15.67 19.32 -13.39
N THR A 416 16.10 20.18 -14.30
CA THR A 416 16.71 21.47 -14.01
C THR A 416 15.78 22.58 -14.44
N GLN A 417 15.56 23.56 -13.57
CA GLN A 417 14.89 24.83 -13.84
C GLN A 417 15.91 25.97 -13.84
N ASP A 418 15.89 26.79 -14.89
CA ASP A 418 16.69 28.02 -14.98
C ASP A 418 15.97 29.24 -14.35
N ASP A 419 16.67 30.37 -14.31
CA ASP A 419 16.21 31.67 -13.80
C ASP A 419 14.95 32.20 -14.52
N LYS A 420 14.69 31.73 -15.74
CA LYS A 420 13.53 32.08 -16.57
C LYS A 420 12.37 31.09 -16.45
N GLY A 421 12.53 30.05 -15.63
CA GLY A 421 11.53 29.01 -15.43
C GLY A 421 11.45 27.97 -16.55
N ASN A 422 12.44 27.90 -17.44
CA ASN A 422 12.52 26.82 -18.43
C ASN A 422 12.99 25.53 -17.76
N LEU A 423 12.39 24.40 -18.16
CA LEU A 423 12.79 23.10 -17.64
C LEU A 423 13.56 22.29 -18.69
N SER A 424 14.61 21.63 -18.24
CA SER A 424 15.26 20.54 -18.98
C SER A 424 15.29 19.29 -18.12
N ALA A 425 14.94 18.15 -18.71
CA ALA A 425 14.96 16.86 -18.02
C ALA A 425 15.90 15.88 -18.73
N GLN A 426 16.62 15.11 -17.94
CA GLN A 426 17.41 13.97 -18.35
C GLN A 426 16.83 12.73 -17.69
N PHE A 427 16.64 11.68 -18.48
CA PHE A 427 16.08 10.41 -18.06
C PHE A 427 17.12 9.33 -18.25
N SER A 428 17.21 8.42 -17.29
CA SER A 428 17.94 7.18 -17.44
C SER A 428 17.12 6.02 -16.90
N GLN A 429 17.22 4.88 -17.56
CA GLN A 429 16.58 3.63 -17.19
C GLN A 429 17.59 2.50 -17.38
N GLN A 430 17.64 1.59 -16.41
CA GLN A 430 18.40 0.35 -16.50
C GLN A 430 17.45 -0.80 -16.18
N LEU A 431 17.49 -1.84 -17.00
CA LEU A 431 16.72 -3.06 -16.81
C LEU A 431 17.71 -4.23 -16.77
N LYS A 432 17.53 -5.11 -15.78
CA LYS A 432 18.20 -6.41 -15.68
C LYS A 432 17.12 -7.46 -15.47
N GLN A 433 17.17 -8.52 -16.23
CA GLN A 433 16.25 -9.64 -16.13
C GLN A 433 17.04 -10.93 -16.13
N HIS A 434 16.59 -11.89 -15.33
CA HIS A 434 17.20 -13.20 -15.24
C HIS A 434 16.11 -14.24 -15.06
N GLU A 435 16.19 -15.31 -15.85
CA GLU A 435 15.32 -16.47 -15.71
C GLU A 435 16.15 -17.75 -15.74
N SER A 436 15.99 -18.59 -14.72
CA SER A 436 16.54 -19.94 -14.66
C SER A 436 15.39 -20.93 -14.81
N VAL A 437 15.55 -21.92 -15.68
CA VAL A 437 14.55 -22.97 -15.94
C VAL A 437 15.20 -24.33 -15.77
N LYS A 438 14.67 -25.14 -14.85
CA LYS A 438 15.06 -26.54 -14.67
C LYS A 438 13.97 -27.45 -15.19
N THR A 439 14.29 -28.35 -16.09
CA THR A 439 13.33 -29.29 -16.67
C THR A 439 13.53 -30.68 -16.07
N TYR A 440 12.47 -31.23 -15.51
CA TYR A 440 12.43 -32.56 -14.92
C TYR A 440 11.54 -33.51 -15.71
N GLN A 441 12.00 -34.75 -15.86
CA GLN A 441 11.21 -35.86 -16.39
C GLN A 441 11.45 -37.09 -15.52
N LEU A 442 10.35 -37.72 -15.06
CA LEU A 442 10.38 -38.84 -14.13
C LEU A 442 11.25 -38.59 -12.88
N ALA A 443 11.17 -37.38 -12.32
CA ALA A 443 11.95 -36.90 -11.17
C ALA A 443 13.46 -36.75 -11.40
N LYS A 444 13.91 -36.78 -12.67
CA LYS A 444 15.31 -36.54 -13.05
C LYS A 444 15.43 -35.20 -13.75
N LEU A 445 16.40 -34.40 -13.33
CA LEU A 445 16.79 -33.19 -14.05
C LEU A 445 17.36 -33.61 -15.41
N ILE A 446 16.74 -33.16 -16.49
CA ILE A 446 17.18 -33.48 -17.85
C ILE A 446 17.74 -32.26 -18.59
N ASP A 447 17.38 -31.06 -18.16
CA ASP A 447 17.86 -29.81 -18.75
C ASP A 447 17.86 -28.66 -17.73
N SER A 448 18.76 -27.69 -17.92
CA SER A 448 18.88 -26.49 -17.11
C SER A 448 19.33 -25.33 -18.00
N MET A 449 18.57 -24.25 -18.01
CA MET A 449 18.81 -23.09 -18.86
C MET A 449 18.77 -21.80 -18.04
N ASP A 450 19.75 -20.91 -18.26
CA ASP A 450 19.79 -19.58 -17.68
C ASP A 450 19.77 -18.52 -18.78
N THR A 451 18.86 -17.54 -18.65
CA THR A 451 18.63 -16.49 -19.65
C THR A 451 18.79 -15.11 -19.03
N PRO A 452 20.01 -14.56 -18.99
CA PRO A 452 20.25 -13.19 -18.56
C PRO A 452 19.92 -12.19 -19.68
N HIS A 453 19.38 -11.03 -19.31
CA HIS A 453 19.12 -9.92 -20.21
C HIS A 453 19.38 -8.59 -19.49
N SER A 454 19.98 -7.62 -20.19
CA SER A 454 20.15 -6.27 -19.64
C SER A 454 20.06 -5.21 -20.73
N GLU A 455 19.36 -4.14 -20.42
CA GLU A 455 19.15 -2.98 -21.28
C GLU A 455 19.41 -1.69 -20.51
N SER A 456 19.80 -0.63 -21.23
CA SER A 456 19.94 0.70 -20.67
C SER A 456 19.49 1.74 -21.67
N HIS A 457 18.74 2.72 -21.20
CA HIS A 457 18.22 3.81 -22.01
C HIS A 457 18.52 5.14 -21.34
N THR A 458 18.93 6.13 -22.14
CA THR A 458 19.05 7.52 -21.70
C THR A 458 18.36 8.44 -22.70
N GLY A 459 17.77 9.51 -22.19
CA GLY A 459 17.05 10.47 -23.00
C GLY A 459 17.11 11.86 -22.38
N SER A 460 16.79 12.87 -23.17
CA SER A 460 16.59 14.23 -22.66
C SER A 460 15.40 14.91 -23.33
N ARG A 461 14.75 15.81 -22.60
CA ARG A 461 13.61 16.59 -23.07
C ARG A 461 13.68 18.00 -22.53
N ARG A 462 13.29 18.98 -23.34
CA ARG A 462 13.07 20.36 -22.90
C ARG A 462 11.57 20.61 -22.81
N TYR A 463 11.16 21.35 -21.79
CA TYR A 463 9.78 21.78 -21.63
C TYR A 463 9.72 23.30 -21.72
N ALA A 464 8.68 23.80 -22.39
CA ALA A 464 8.37 25.22 -22.36
C ALA A 464 8.02 25.63 -20.92
N PRO A 465 8.29 26.89 -20.53
CA PRO A 465 7.92 27.39 -19.21
C PRO A 465 6.41 27.22 -19.04
N ALA A 466 5.99 26.73 -17.86
CA ALA A 466 4.57 26.67 -17.53
C ALA A 466 4.05 28.11 -17.54
N GLY A 467 3.21 28.44 -18.53
CA GLY A 467 2.70 29.81 -18.72
C GLY A 467 2.17 30.38 -17.41
N TYR A 468 2.71 31.53 -17.02
CA TYR A 468 2.20 32.33 -15.92
C TYR A 468 0.81 32.83 -16.30
N LEU A 469 -0.20 32.56 -15.48
CA LEU A 469 -1.33 33.47 -15.40
C LEU A 469 -0.77 34.75 -14.75
N LYS A 470 -0.41 35.74 -15.58
CA LYS A 470 -0.32 37.12 -15.11
C LYS A 470 -1.74 37.53 -14.76
N ASP A 471 -1.96 37.90 -13.51
CA ASP A 471 -3.20 38.52 -13.08
C ASP A 471 -3.57 39.64 -14.05
N VAL A 472 -4.78 39.55 -14.60
CA VAL A 472 -5.44 40.67 -15.25
C VAL A 472 -5.87 41.59 -14.11
N ASN A 473 -5.36 42.82 -14.14
CA ASN A 473 -5.63 43.90 -13.18
C ASN A 473 -7.10 44.05 -12.79
#